data_AF-A0A3B8PKN4-F1
#
_entry.id   AF-A0A3B8PKN4-F1
#
_cell.length_a   1.000
_cell.length_b   1.000
_cell.length_c   1.000
_cell.angle_alpha   90.00
_cell.angle_beta   90.00
_cell.angle_gamma   90.00
#
_symmetry.space_group_name_H-M   'P 1'
#
loop_
_entity.id
_entity.type
_entity.pdbx_description
1 polymer ?
#
loop_
_entity_poly.entity_id
_entity_poly.type
_entity_poly.pdbx_seq_one_letter_code
_entity_poly.pdbx_strand_id
1 'polypeptide(L)' 'TVNSKIKAGNVLGKLADQGLSNDQIINELYVRCLSRLPTAKEQQTIKTILDAEKDKKSVLEDVFWSLLNSREFLFNH' A
#
# COMPACT_ATOMS: atom_id res chain seq x y z
N THR A 1 -1.51 -14.34 11.74
CA THR A 1 -0.90 -12.99 11.59
C THR A 1 -1.47 -12.34 10.34
N VAL A 2 -1.98 -11.12 10.45
CA VAL A 2 -2.69 -10.39 9.38
C VAL A 2 -1.82 -10.16 8.12
N ASN A 3 -0.49 -10.11 8.27
CA ASN A 3 0.47 -10.06 7.18
C ASN A 3 0.32 -11.25 6.18
N SER A 4 -0.05 -12.44 6.65
CA SER A 4 -0.29 -13.61 5.79
C SER A 4 -1.57 -13.50 4.94
N LYS A 5 -2.59 -12.73 5.38
CA LYS A 5 -3.83 -12.54 4.61
C LYS A 5 -3.64 -11.57 3.45
N ILE A 6 -2.70 -10.62 3.58
CA ILE A 6 -2.34 -9.68 2.52
C ILE A 6 -1.57 -10.37 1.41
N LYS A 7 -0.60 -11.24 1.77
CA LYS A 7 0.04 -12.16 0.80
C LYS A 7 -0.97 -12.99 0.02
N ALA A 8 -2.05 -13.42 0.67
CA ALA A 8 -3.12 -14.19 0.01
C ALA A 8 -3.98 -13.37 -0.96
N GLY A 9 -4.10 -12.05 -0.74
CA GLY A 9 -4.90 -11.17 -1.60
C GLY A 9 -4.33 -10.97 -3.00
N ASN A 10 -3.02 -11.21 -3.20
CA ASN A 10 -2.29 -11.07 -4.45
C ASN A 10 -2.56 -9.75 -5.22
N VAL A 11 -3.05 -8.70 -4.54
CA VAL A 11 -3.45 -7.43 -5.16
C VAL A 11 -2.21 -6.74 -5.72
N LEU A 12 -1.13 -6.71 -4.95
CA LEU A 12 0.15 -6.17 -5.38
C LEU A 12 0.79 -6.98 -6.51
N GLY A 13 0.64 -8.30 -6.48
CA GLY A 13 1.10 -9.17 -7.57
C GLY A 13 0.37 -8.85 -8.87
N LYS A 14 -0.95 -8.68 -8.83
CA LYS A 14 -1.74 -8.26 -10.00
C LYS A 14 -1.37 -6.86 -10.49
N LEU A 15 -1.20 -5.89 -9.59
CA LEU A 15 -0.85 -4.52 -9.97
C LEU A 15 0.59 -4.43 -10.52
N ALA A 16 1.51 -5.24 -10.00
CA ALA A 16 2.86 -5.36 -10.53
C ALA A 16 2.89 -6.06 -11.90
N ASP A 17 2.05 -7.08 -12.11
CA ASP A 17 1.88 -7.77 -13.40
C ASP A 17 1.31 -6.83 -14.48
N GLN A 18 0.45 -5.89 -14.08
CA GLN A 18 -0.04 -4.82 -14.96
C GLN A 18 1.03 -3.78 -15.36
N GLY A 19 2.28 -3.92 -14.90
CA GLY A 19 3.36 -2.99 -15.24
C GLY A 19 3.20 -1.61 -14.59
N LEU A 20 2.38 -1.50 -13.56
CA LEU A 20 2.17 -0.23 -12.85
C LEU A 20 3.43 0.14 -12.06
N SER A 21 3.77 1.43 -12.10
CA SER A 21 4.85 1.96 -11.26
C SER A 21 4.46 1.92 -9.79
N ASN A 22 5.43 1.75 -8.89
CA ASN A 22 5.19 1.68 -7.44
C ASN A 22 4.32 2.82 -6.91
N ASP A 23 4.50 4.04 -7.43
CA ASP A 23 3.68 5.22 -7.09
C ASP A 23 2.20 5.04 -7.46
N GLN A 24 1.92 4.48 -8.64
CA GLN A 24 0.56 4.17 -9.09
C GLN A 24 -0.07 3.07 -8.24
N ILE A 25 0.71 2.06 -7.88
CA ILE A 25 0.26 1.00 -6.98
C ILE A 25 -0.16 1.60 -5.63
N ILE A 26 0.65 2.49 -5.04
CA ILE A 26 0.31 3.16 -3.78
C ILE A 26 -1.00 3.94 -3.91
N ASN A 27 -1.16 4.74 -4.95
CA ASN A 27 -2.39 5.51 -5.18
C ASN A 27 -3.61 4.59 -5.25
N GLU A 28 -3.52 3.49 -6.00
CA GLU A 28 -4.59 2.48 -6.10
C GLU A 28 -4.92 1.85 -4.74
N LEU A 29 -3.92 1.50 -3.93
CA LEU A 29 -4.15 0.91 -2.60
C LEU A 29 -4.86 1.91 -1.68
N TYR A 30 -4.43 3.17 -1.69
CA TYR A 30 -5.03 4.25 -0.90
C TYR A 30 -6.48 4.50 -1.30
N VAL A 31 -6.77 4.56 -2.60
CA VAL A 31 -8.14 4.74 -3.09
C VAL A 31 -9.00 3.52 -2.76
N ARG A 32 -8.47 2.29 -2.88
CA ARG A 32 -9.22 1.08 -2.54
C ARG A 32 -9.49 0.92 -1.05
N CYS A 33 -8.55 1.30 -0.19
CA CYS A 33 -8.69 1.17 1.27
C CYS A 33 -9.39 2.36 1.93
N LEU A 34 -9.04 3.58 1.54
CA LEU A 34 -9.48 4.82 2.19
C LEU A 34 -10.36 5.69 1.30
N SER A 35 -10.66 5.28 0.06
CA SER A 35 -11.42 6.09 -0.92
C SER A 35 -10.85 7.50 -1.14
N ARG A 36 -9.54 7.67 -0.92
CA ARG A 36 -8.83 8.94 -1.09
C ARG A 36 -7.43 8.70 -1.65
N LEU A 37 -6.83 9.73 -2.23
CA LEU A 37 -5.43 9.70 -2.65
C LEU A 37 -4.50 9.89 -1.43
N PRO A 38 -3.29 9.31 -1.45
CA PRO A 38 -2.30 9.56 -0.42
C PRO A 38 -1.96 11.05 -0.37
N THR A 39 -1.77 11.56 0.84
CA THR A 39 -1.29 12.94 1.00
C THR A 39 0.19 13.04 0.58
N ALA A 40 0.66 14.23 0.20
CA ALA A 40 2.06 14.43 -0.20
C ALA A 40 3.06 13.95 0.87
N LYS A 41 2.70 14.09 2.14
CA LYS A 41 3.51 13.63 3.28
C LYS A 41 3.60 12.10 3.33
N GLU A 42 2.48 11.41 3.17
CA GLU A 42 2.44 9.95 3.14
C GLU A 42 3.16 9.39 1.91
N GLN A 43 2.92 9.97 0.73
CA GLN A 43 3.59 9.57 -0.51
C GLN A 43 5.11 9.73 -0.39
N GLN A 44 5.58 10.81 0.23
CA GLN A 44 7.01 11.03 0.47
C GLN A 44 7.58 10.04 1.47
N THR A 45 6.89 9.75 2.58
CA THR A 45 7.29 8.71 3.53
C THR A 45 7.43 7.36 2.84
N ILE A 46 6.43 6.95 2.05
CA ILE A 46 6.44 5.66 1.37
C ILE A 46 7.54 5.63 0.30
N LYS A 47 7.78 6.72 -0.44
CA LYS A 47 8.91 6.83 -1.37
C LYS A 47 10.25 6.67 -0.67
N THR A 48 10.45 7.31 0.48
CA THR A 48 11.68 7.16 1.26
C THR A 48 11.89 5.71 1.70
N ILE A 49 10.83 5.03 2.14
CA ILE A 49 10.92 3.62 2.53
C ILE A 49 11.18 2.73 1.30
N LEU A 50 10.53 3.01 0.17
CA LEU A 50 10.75 2.31 -1.11
C LEU A 50 12.16 2.48 -1.68
N ASP A 51 12.80 3.62 -1.41
CA ASP A 51 14.18 3.90 -1.83
C ASP A 51 15.19 3.25 -0.87
N ALA A 52 14.88 3.25 0.43
CA ALA A 52 15.69 2.62 1.45
C ALA A 52 15.66 1.08 1.42
N GLU A 53 14.54 0.48 0.97
CA GLU A 53 14.37 -0.96 0.91
C GLU A 53 14.55 -1.52 -0.50
N LYS A 54 15.29 -2.63 -0.62
CA LYS A 54 15.44 -3.33 -1.90
C LYS A 54 14.13 -4.03 -2.31
N ASP A 55 13.38 -4.51 -1.33
CA ASP A 55 12.18 -5.30 -1.55
C ASP A 55 10.93 -4.41 -1.61
N LYS A 56 10.78 -3.73 -2.74
CA LYS A 56 9.66 -2.81 -2.99
C LYS A 56 8.28 -3.45 -2.78
N LYS A 57 8.16 -4.76 -3.03
CA LYS A 57 6.93 -5.51 -2.80
C LYS A 57 6.60 -5.58 -1.31
N SER A 58 7.59 -5.90 -0.48
CA SER A 58 7.45 -5.97 0.97
C SER A 58 7.01 -4.62 1.56
N VAL A 59 7.58 -3.51 1.07
CA VAL A 59 7.18 -2.16 1.47
C VAL A 59 5.72 -1.87 1.11
N LEU A 60 5.29 -2.21 -0.10
CA LEU A 60 3.90 -2.02 -0.54
C LEU A 60 2.92 -2.89 0.28
N GLU A 61 3.33 -4.10 0.65
CA GLU A 61 2.56 -4.98 1.54
C GLU A 61 2.39 -4.36 2.93
N ASP A 62 3.47 -3.80 3.49
CA ASP A 62 3.45 -3.14 4.79
C ASP A 62 2.59 -1.88 4.80
N VAL A 63 2.65 -1.08 3.73
CA VAL A 63 1.77 0.08 3.53
C VAL A 63 0.32 -0.37 3.47
N PHE A 64 -0.01 -1.39 2.66
CA PHE A 64 -1.37 -1.91 2.58
C PHE A 64 -1.87 -2.44 3.93
N TRP A 65 -1.00 -3.10 4.69
CA TRP A 65 -1.31 -3.56 6.04
C TRP A 65 -1.56 -2.41 7.02
N SER A 66 -0.72 -1.39 6.95
CA SER A 66 -0.84 -0.16 7.72
C SER A 66 -2.13 0.58 7.39
N LEU A 67 -2.56 0.61 6.13
CA LEU A 67 -3.85 1.19 5.72
C LEU A 67 -5.03 0.42 6.31
N LEU A 68 -5.02 -0.91 6.24
CA LEU A 68 -6.09 -1.75 6.80
C LEU A 68 -6.19 -1.68 8.33
N ASN A 69 -5.06 -1.50 9.02
CA ASN A 69 -5.02 -1.31 10.48
C ASN A 69 -5.10 0.17 10.90
N SER A 70 -5.04 1.10 9.94
CA SER A 70 -5.10 2.51 10.27
C SER A 70 -6.47 2.82 10.84
N ARG A 71 -6.47 3.59 11.94
CA ARG A 71 -7.68 4.08 12.60
C ARG A 71 -8.66 4.72 11.61
N GLU A 72 -8.16 5.31 10.55
CA GLU A 72 -8.95 5.91 9.48
C GLU A 72 -9.86 4.94 8.71
N PHE A 73 -9.47 3.67 8.53
CA PHE A 73 -10.39 2.64 8.02
C PHE A 73 -11.45 2.28 9.08
N LEU A 74 -11.02 2.17 10.34
CA LEU A 74 -11.88 1.78 11.45
C LEU A 74 -12.95 2.83 11.79
N PHE A 75 -12.67 4.12 11.57
CA PHE A 75 -13.61 5.24 11.78
C PHE A 75 -14.51 5.50 10.56
N ASN A 76 -14.28 4.86 9.42
CA ASN A 76 -15.11 4.99 8.21
C ASN A 76 -16.19 3.88 8.10
N HIS A 77 -16.54 3.23 9.20
CA HIS A 77 -17.63 2.23 9.28
C HIS A 77 -18.68 2.61 10.33
#